data_AF-A0A2E0HE83-F1
#
_entry.id   AF-A0A2E0HE83-F1
#
_cell.length_a   1.000
_cell.length_b   1.000
_cell.length_c   1.000
_cell.angle_alpha   90.00
_cell.angle_beta   90.00
_cell.angle_gamma   90.00
#
_symmetry.space_group_name_H-M   'P 1'
#
loop_
_entity.id
_entity.type
_entity.pdbx_description
1 polymer ?
#
loop_
_entity_poly.entity_id
_entity_poly.type
_entity_poly.pdbx_seq_one_letter_code
_entity_poly.pdbx_strand_id
1 'polypeptide(L)'
;MTENPSHLLHHSGHILPPPAAAERAVLESPGPALVLDLAAADALSAAQLAALGIWCGQQPVPVVGVGPYGSAARACVDVVAESDAELQRLLRNIQRFPQASLVLVQVLRAIVGMPPEQGLTVESLGYSTLQSGAEYRAWLHQHRARNPGGRRYPAPTPVSPRS
;
A
#
# COMPACT_ATOMS: atom_id res chain seq x y z
N MET A 1 -18.21 -31.09 24.96
CA MET A 1 -17.80 -29.82 25.56
C MET A 1 -16.48 -29.45 24.91
N THR A 2 -16.55 -28.72 23.80
CA THR A 2 -15.39 -28.40 22.96
C THR A 2 -15.61 -26.97 22.51
N GLU A 3 -14.92 -26.03 23.17
CA GLU A 3 -14.92 -24.64 22.75
C GLU A 3 -14.22 -24.52 21.39
N ASN A 4 -14.84 -23.78 20.48
CA ASN A 4 -14.32 -23.48 19.16
C ASN A 4 -13.60 -22.13 19.21
N PRO A 5 -12.26 -22.07 19.08
CA PRO A 5 -11.51 -20.82 19.09
C PRO A 5 -11.43 -20.27 17.67
N SER A 6 -12.54 -19.75 17.14
CA SER A 6 -12.57 -19.13 15.80
C SER A 6 -13.04 -17.67 15.78
N HIS A 7 -13.13 -17.02 16.95
CA HIS A 7 -13.37 -15.58 17.05
C HIS A 7 -12.05 -14.79 17.12
N LEU A 8 -11.14 -15.01 16.17
CA LEU A 8 -10.00 -14.13 15.94
C LEU A 8 -10.31 -13.21 14.76
N LEU A 9 -10.91 -12.06 15.09
CA LEU A 9 -10.74 -10.76 14.46
C LEU A 9 -10.52 -10.74 12.94
N HIS A 10 -11.59 -10.92 12.15
CA HIS A 10 -11.67 -10.28 10.84
C HIS A 10 -11.96 -8.78 11.05
N HIS A 11 -10.95 -8.00 11.44
CA HIS A 11 -11.01 -6.54 11.28
C HIS A 11 -10.82 -6.26 9.78
N SER A 12 -11.87 -6.46 8.99
CA SER A 12 -11.91 -5.96 7.62
C SER A 12 -11.64 -4.47 7.69
N GLY A 13 -10.55 -4.01 7.08
CA GLY A 13 -10.23 -2.59 6.95
C GLY A 13 -11.37 -1.89 6.21
N HIS A 14 -12.31 -1.33 6.97
CA HIS A 14 -13.49 -0.70 6.41
C HIS A 14 -13.06 0.66 5.86
N ILE A 15 -13.29 0.88 4.56
CA ILE A 15 -13.13 2.21 3.93
C ILE A 15 -14.07 3.16 4.67
N LEU A 16 -13.55 4.26 5.18
CA LEU A 16 -14.40 5.25 5.87
C LEU A 16 -15.35 5.88 4.84
N PRO A 17 -16.60 6.24 5.19
CA PRO A 17 -17.47 6.93 4.25
C PRO A 17 -16.83 8.26 3.82
N PRO A 18 -16.88 8.63 2.53
CA PRO A 18 -16.31 9.89 2.07
C PRO A 18 -17.09 11.10 2.61
N PRO A 19 -16.47 12.29 2.67
CA PRO A 19 -17.22 13.52 2.86
C PRO A 19 -18.30 13.65 1.79
N ALA A 20 -19.54 14.02 2.18
CA ALA A 20 -20.69 14.09 1.27
C ALA A 20 -20.42 14.91 0.00
N ALA A 21 -19.65 16.00 0.13
CA ALA A 21 -19.26 16.84 -1.00
C ALA A 21 -18.36 16.13 -2.04
N ALA A 22 -17.61 15.10 -1.62
CA ALA A 22 -16.64 14.38 -2.43
C ALA A 22 -17.15 13.00 -2.91
N GLU A 23 -18.37 12.59 -2.56
CA GLU A 23 -18.95 11.31 -3.01
C GLU A 23 -18.86 11.12 -4.52
N ARG A 24 -19.11 12.19 -5.29
CA ARG A 24 -19.02 12.17 -6.76
C ARG A 24 -17.62 11.94 -7.31
N ALA A 25 -16.59 12.25 -6.52
CA ALA A 25 -15.20 12.02 -6.89
C ALA A 25 -14.74 10.60 -6.54
N VAL A 26 -15.46 9.86 -5.70
CA VAL A 26 -15.12 8.48 -5.38
C VAL A 26 -15.69 7.56 -6.47
N LEU A 27 -14.80 6.91 -7.19
CA LEU A 27 -15.16 5.82 -8.09
C LEU A 27 -15.32 4.52 -7.29
N GLU A 28 -15.99 3.52 -7.88
CA GLU A 28 -16.12 2.20 -7.25
C GLU A 28 -14.76 1.69 -6.73
N SER A 29 -14.78 0.95 -5.62
CA SER A 29 -13.58 0.40 -4.99
C SER A 29 -13.38 -1.06 -5.41
N PRO A 30 -12.59 -1.35 -6.48
CA PRO A 30 -12.34 -2.70 -6.95
C PRO A 30 -11.30 -3.40 -6.06
N GLY A 31 -11.72 -3.90 -4.91
CA GLY A 31 -10.88 -4.71 -4.02
C GLY A 31 -9.98 -3.86 -3.11
N PRO A 32 -8.67 -4.16 -2.96
CA PRO A 32 -7.83 -3.56 -1.92
C PRO A 32 -7.32 -2.15 -2.29
N ALA A 33 -8.12 -1.35 -3.02
CA ALA A 33 -7.79 0.01 -3.43
C ALA A 33 -9.04 0.89 -3.52
N LEU A 34 -8.86 2.18 -3.22
CA LEU A 34 -9.83 3.24 -3.47
C LEU A 34 -9.44 3.99 -4.75
N VAL A 35 -10.40 4.34 -5.58
CA VAL A 35 -10.15 5.10 -6.82
C VAL A 35 -10.89 6.43 -6.76
N LEU A 36 -10.20 7.53 -7.09
CA LEU A 36 -10.76 8.87 -7.16
C LEU A 36 -10.70 9.44 -8.57
N ASP A 37 -11.77 10.05 -9.04
CA ASP A 37 -11.79 10.93 -10.20
C ASP A 37 -11.20 12.30 -9.80
N LEU A 38 -10.01 12.60 -10.30
CA LEU A 38 -9.31 13.85 -9.99
C LEU A 38 -9.99 15.06 -10.63
N ALA A 39 -10.65 14.92 -11.78
CA ALA A 39 -11.36 16.02 -12.41
C ALA A 39 -12.62 16.40 -11.60
N ALA A 40 -13.33 15.41 -11.07
CA ALA A 40 -14.43 15.65 -10.14
C ALA A 40 -13.94 16.26 -8.82
N ALA A 41 -12.79 15.82 -8.31
CA ALA A 41 -12.19 16.36 -7.09
C ALA A 41 -11.68 17.80 -7.25
N ASP A 42 -11.19 18.20 -8.43
CA ASP A 42 -10.75 19.58 -8.71
C ASP A 42 -11.91 20.58 -8.73
N ALA A 43 -13.15 20.12 -8.87
CA ALA A 43 -14.34 20.99 -8.76
C ALA A 43 -14.69 21.34 -7.30
N LEU A 44 -14.04 20.73 -6.31
CA LEU A 44 -14.25 21.01 -4.89
C LEU A 44 -13.65 22.35 -4.49
N SER A 45 -14.28 23.04 -3.54
CA SER A 45 -13.66 24.19 -2.88
C SER A 45 -12.39 23.78 -2.13
N ALA A 46 -11.49 24.72 -1.86
CA ALA A 46 -10.25 24.46 -1.12
C ALA A 46 -10.49 23.77 0.25
N ALA A 47 -11.54 24.15 0.96
CA ALA A 47 -11.89 23.53 2.24
C ALA A 47 -12.37 22.07 2.07
N GLN A 48 -13.16 21.80 1.03
CA GLN A 48 -13.61 20.44 0.70
C GLN A 48 -12.45 19.56 0.22
N LEU A 49 -11.53 20.11 -0.57
CA LEU A 49 -10.33 19.41 -1.02
C LEU A 49 -9.40 19.06 0.15
N ALA A 50 -9.23 19.98 1.10
CA ALA A 50 -8.49 19.69 2.33
C ALA A 50 -9.15 18.58 3.17
N ALA A 51 -10.48 18.60 3.29
CA ALA A 51 -11.23 17.54 3.97
C ALA A 51 -11.09 16.18 3.25
N LEU A 52 -11.11 16.18 1.92
CA LEU A 52 -10.84 14.99 1.10
C LEU A 52 -9.44 14.44 1.36
N GLY A 53 -8.41 15.29 1.37
CA GLY A 53 -7.03 14.88 1.65
C GLY A 53 -6.85 14.22 3.02
N ILE A 54 -7.48 14.79 4.06
CA ILE A 54 -7.49 14.21 5.41
C ILE A 54 -8.14 12.82 5.39
N TRP A 55 -9.31 12.71 4.75
CA TRP A 55 -10.02 11.44 4.66
C TRP A 55 -9.24 10.39 3.87
N CYS A 56 -8.61 10.74 2.75
CA CYS A 56 -7.77 9.84 1.97
C CYS A 56 -6.58 9.32 2.79
N GLY A 57 -5.93 10.20 3.56
CA GLY A 57 -4.81 9.83 4.43
C GLY A 57 -5.16 8.78 5.48
N GLN A 58 -6.44 8.70 5.88
CA GLN A 58 -6.95 7.74 6.87
C GLN A 58 -7.35 6.38 6.28
N GLN A 59 -7.32 6.22 4.95
CA GLN A 59 -7.81 4.98 4.35
C GLN A 59 -6.85 3.80 4.60
N PRO A 60 -7.37 2.61 4.98
CA PRO A 60 -6.56 1.41 5.19
C PRO A 60 -6.23 0.70 3.86
N VAL A 61 -6.20 1.45 2.75
CA VAL A 61 -5.92 0.97 1.39
C VAL A 61 -5.20 2.07 0.60
N PRO A 62 -4.44 1.70 -0.45
CA PRO A 62 -3.97 2.66 -1.45
C PRO A 62 -5.13 3.44 -2.09
N VAL A 63 -4.93 4.75 -2.26
CA VAL A 63 -5.82 5.68 -2.95
C VAL A 63 -5.19 6.06 -4.28
N VAL A 64 -5.85 5.69 -5.38
CA VAL A 64 -5.42 5.94 -6.76
C VAL A 64 -6.26 7.07 -7.35
N GLY A 65 -5.62 8.16 -7.76
CA GLY A 65 -6.28 9.22 -8.53
C GLY A 65 -6.25 8.92 -10.03
N VAL A 66 -7.37 9.11 -10.71
CA VAL A 66 -7.50 8.99 -12.18
C VAL A 66 -7.71 10.37 -12.75
N GLY A 67 -6.85 10.77 -13.68
CA GLY A 67 -6.88 12.09 -14.31
C GLY A 67 -5.49 12.65 -14.55
N PRO A 68 -5.39 13.92 -14.97
CA PRO A 68 -4.11 14.52 -15.34
C PRO A 68 -3.21 14.72 -14.12
N TYR A 69 -1.90 14.49 -14.27
CA TYR A 69 -0.93 14.70 -13.20
C TYR A 69 -0.89 16.16 -12.68
N GLY A 70 -1.33 17.13 -13.49
CA GLY A 70 -1.45 18.54 -13.12
C GLY A 70 -2.62 18.89 -12.19
N SER A 71 -3.49 17.93 -11.85
CA SER A 71 -4.62 18.14 -10.95
C SER A 71 -4.18 18.62 -9.56
N ALA A 72 -4.91 19.58 -8.98
CA ALA A 72 -4.67 20.03 -7.60
C ALA A 72 -5.02 18.91 -6.60
N ALA A 73 -6.04 18.12 -6.91
CA ALA A 73 -6.46 16.97 -6.12
C ALA A 73 -5.43 15.83 -6.06
N ARG A 74 -4.36 15.87 -6.88
CA ARG A 74 -3.22 14.93 -6.77
C ARG A 74 -2.63 14.87 -5.36
N ALA A 75 -2.64 15.97 -4.62
CA ALA A 75 -2.13 15.99 -3.25
C ALA A 75 -2.93 15.12 -2.27
N CYS A 76 -4.13 14.66 -2.65
CA CYS A 76 -5.01 13.84 -1.83
C CYS A 76 -4.85 12.32 -2.07
N VAL A 77 -3.99 11.89 -3.00
CA VAL A 77 -3.88 10.48 -3.40
C VAL A 77 -2.46 9.95 -3.24
N ASP A 78 -2.28 8.63 -3.15
CA ASP A 78 -0.95 8.02 -3.05
C ASP A 78 -0.25 7.93 -4.42
N VAL A 79 -1.03 7.77 -5.48
CA VAL A 79 -0.54 7.62 -6.86
C VAL A 79 -1.58 8.12 -7.86
N VAL A 80 -1.12 8.62 -9.01
CA VAL A 80 -1.97 9.04 -10.14
C VAL A 80 -1.82 8.06 -11.29
N ALA A 81 -2.94 7.73 -11.93
CA ALA A 81 -3.02 7.05 -13.21
C ALA A 81 -3.56 8.01 -14.27
N GLU A 82 -2.76 8.31 -15.30
CA GLU A 82 -3.14 9.24 -16.38
C GLU A 82 -3.88 8.53 -17.53
N SER A 83 -3.99 7.20 -17.46
CA SER A 83 -4.71 6.38 -18.46
C SER A 83 -5.36 5.16 -17.83
N ASP A 84 -6.39 4.63 -18.48
CA ASP A 84 -7.04 3.37 -18.08
C ASP A 84 -6.04 2.20 -18.04
N ALA A 85 -5.12 2.14 -19.00
CA ALA A 85 -4.11 1.08 -19.04
C ALA A 85 -3.21 1.11 -17.79
N GLU A 86 -2.84 2.31 -17.33
CA GLU A 86 -2.07 2.51 -16.12
C GLU A 86 -2.87 2.18 -14.86
N LEU A 87 -4.11 2.65 -14.77
CA LEU A 87 -5.02 2.32 -13.66
C LEU A 87 -5.15 0.80 -13.52
N GLN A 88 -5.44 0.11 -14.63
CA GLN A 88 -5.59 -1.34 -14.63
C GLN A 88 -4.29 -2.06 -14.24
N ARG A 89 -3.13 -1.52 -14.62
CA ARG A 89 -1.84 -2.06 -14.19
C ARG A 89 -1.64 -1.91 -12.68
N LEU A 90 -1.95 -0.74 -12.12
CA LEU A 90 -1.87 -0.48 -10.68
C LEU A 90 -2.83 -1.40 -9.91
N LEU A 91 -4.09 -1.46 -10.32
CA LEU A 91 -5.10 -2.30 -9.66
C LEU A 91 -4.71 -3.78 -9.68
N ARG A 92 -4.20 -4.30 -10.81
CA ARG A 92 -3.70 -5.70 -10.87
C ARG A 92 -2.53 -5.94 -9.91
N ASN A 93 -1.61 -4.99 -9.78
CA ASN A 93 -0.48 -5.12 -8.85
C ASN A 93 -0.94 -5.08 -7.40
N ILE A 94 -1.86 -4.17 -7.06
CA ILE A 94 -2.43 -4.03 -5.72
C ILE A 94 -3.23 -5.29 -5.35
N GLN A 95 -4.03 -5.83 -6.27
CA GLN A 95 -4.75 -7.10 -6.07
C GLN A 95 -3.80 -8.29 -5.89
N ARG A 96 -2.66 -8.30 -6.58
CA ARG A 96 -1.67 -9.38 -6.47
C ARG A 96 -0.85 -9.31 -5.18
N PHE A 97 -0.60 -8.11 -4.66
CA PHE A 97 0.22 -7.85 -3.48
C PHE A 97 -0.43 -6.81 -2.53
N PRO A 98 -1.63 -7.11 -1.97
CA PRO A 98 -2.38 -6.15 -1.17
C PRO A 98 -1.64 -5.72 0.10
N GLN A 99 -0.93 -6.62 0.78
CA GLN A 99 -0.20 -6.30 2.02
C GLN A 99 1.03 -5.45 1.72
N ALA A 100 1.82 -5.79 0.70
CA ALA A 100 2.94 -4.96 0.27
C ALA A 100 2.50 -3.55 -0.15
N SER A 101 1.39 -3.46 -0.90
CA SER A 101 0.83 -2.17 -1.33
C SER A 101 0.35 -1.34 -0.15
N LEU A 102 -0.33 -1.96 0.81
CA LEU A 102 -0.77 -1.30 2.04
C LEU A 102 0.42 -0.78 2.87
N VAL A 103 1.39 -1.65 3.16
CA VAL A 103 2.57 -1.25 3.96
C VAL A 103 3.31 -0.09 3.29
N LEU A 104 3.48 -0.13 1.96
CA LEU A 104 4.12 0.95 1.21
C LEU A 104 3.42 2.30 1.42
N VAL A 105 2.11 2.37 1.20
CA VAL A 105 1.38 3.64 1.34
C VAL A 105 1.35 4.14 2.78
N GLN A 106 1.23 3.23 3.77
CA GLN A 106 1.23 3.63 5.18
C GLN A 106 2.61 4.15 5.62
N VAL A 107 3.70 3.53 5.17
CA VAL A 107 5.06 4.04 5.42
C VAL A 107 5.22 5.42 4.80
N LEU A 108 4.88 5.59 3.52
CA LEU A 108 5.03 6.88 2.83
C LEU A 108 4.22 8.00 3.49
N ARG A 109 2.98 7.72 3.94
CA ARG A 109 2.16 8.68 4.68
C ARG A 109 2.75 9.01 6.06
N ALA A 110 3.25 8.00 6.77
CA ALA A 110 3.77 8.17 8.13
C ALA A 110 5.06 9.00 8.15
N ILE A 111 5.96 8.81 7.18
CA ILE A 111 7.28 9.46 7.19
C ILE A 111 7.25 10.92 6.71
N VAL A 112 6.10 11.42 6.23
CA VAL A 112 5.98 12.82 5.82
C VAL A 112 6.29 13.74 7.00
N GLY A 113 7.32 14.57 6.85
CA GLY A 113 7.75 15.53 7.88
C GLY A 113 8.56 14.92 9.03
N MET A 114 8.90 13.63 8.98
CA MET A 114 9.79 13.00 9.97
C MET A 114 11.28 13.33 9.70
N PRO A 115 12.12 13.41 10.75
CA PRO A 115 13.57 13.39 10.59
C PRO A 115 14.02 12.10 9.88
N PRO A 116 15.07 12.15 9.03
CA PRO A 116 15.53 11.00 8.24
C PRO A 116 15.78 9.73 9.06
N GLU A 117 16.35 9.85 10.26
CA GLU A 117 16.68 8.72 11.14
C GLU A 117 15.42 8.01 11.66
N GLN A 118 14.36 8.78 11.93
CA GLN A 118 13.07 8.23 12.33
C GLN A 118 12.35 7.59 11.14
N GLY A 119 12.45 8.20 9.95
CA GLY A 119 11.95 7.63 8.70
C GLY A 119 12.57 6.26 8.41
N LEU A 120 13.89 6.13 8.50
CA LEU A 120 14.60 4.86 8.33
C LEU A 120 14.13 3.78 9.32
N THR A 121 13.76 4.18 10.55
CA THR A 121 13.21 3.24 11.55
C THR A 121 11.86 2.69 11.09
N VAL A 122 10.96 3.55 10.61
CA VAL A 122 9.64 3.16 10.08
C VAL A 122 9.79 2.29 8.82
N GLU A 123 10.69 2.65 7.91
CA GLU A 123 11.00 1.85 6.72
C GLU A 123 11.53 0.46 7.08
N SER A 124 12.42 0.37 8.08
CA SER A 124 12.97 -0.90 8.56
C SER A 124 11.90 -1.81 9.16
N LEU A 125 10.94 -1.22 9.90
CA LEU A 125 9.77 -1.94 10.40
C LEU A 125 8.89 -2.44 9.25
N GLY A 126 8.59 -1.59 8.27
CA GLY A 126 7.84 -1.97 7.06
C GLY A 126 8.52 -3.12 6.31
N TYR A 127 9.83 -3.03 6.10
CA TYR A 127 10.62 -4.07 5.45
C TYR A 127 10.60 -5.41 6.21
N SER A 128 10.75 -5.36 7.53
CA SER A 128 10.70 -6.56 8.39
C SER A 128 9.32 -7.22 8.38
N THR A 129 8.26 -6.42 8.38
CA THR A 129 6.87 -6.89 8.22
C THR A 129 6.68 -7.60 6.88
N LEU A 130 7.19 -7.03 5.78
CA LEU A 130 7.06 -7.66 4.46
C LEU A 130 7.88 -8.94 4.31
N GLN A 131 9.11 -8.97 4.83
CA GLN A 131 9.96 -10.17 4.77
C GLN A 131 9.39 -11.35 5.56
N SER A 132 8.62 -11.11 6.61
CA SER A 132 7.95 -12.18 7.37
C SER A 132 6.57 -12.56 6.78
N GLY A 133 6.06 -11.77 5.83
CA GLY A 133 4.72 -11.89 5.27
C GLY A 133 4.50 -13.07 4.31
N ALA A 134 3.23 -13.39 4.07
CA ALA A 134 2.82 -14.46 3.15
C ALA A 134 3.19 -14.15 1.69
N GLU A 135 3.10 -12.89 1.27
CA GLU A 135 3.43 -12.45 -0.10
C GLU A 135 4.90 -12.68 -0.44
N TYR A 136 5.81 -12.38 0.50
CA TYR A 136 7.24 -12.64 0.30
C TYR A 136 7.55 -14.14 0.24
N ARG A 137 6.93 -14.95 1.10
CA ARG A 137 7.05 -16.42 1.02
C ARG A 137 6.57 -16.95 -0.33
N ALA A 138 5.40 -16.50 -0.81
CA ALA A 138 4.87 -16.90 -2.10
C ALA A 138 5.79 -16.48 -3.25
N TRP A 139 6.33 -15.25 -3.19
CA TRP A 139 7.32 -14.78 -4.15
C TRP A 139 8.60 -15.63 -4.12
N LEU A 140 9.14 -15.97 -2.95
CA LEU A 140 10.32 -16.82 -2.79
C LEU A 140 10.12 -18.21 -3.40
N HIS A 141 8.94 -18.81 -3.18
CA HIS A 141 8.61 -20.11 -3.77
C HIS A 141 8.59 -20.04 -5.31
N GLN A 142 7.93 -19.03 -5.88
CA GLN A 142 7.89 -18.82 -7.33
C GLN A 142 9.29 -18.51 -7.89
N HIS A 143 10.07 -17.69 -7.19
CA HIS A 143 11.40 -17.30 -7.62
C HIS A 143 12.35 -18.50 -7.64
N ARG A 144 12.32 -19.36 -6.62
CA ARG A 144 13.12 -20.60 -6.57
C ARG A 144 12.72 -21.57 -7.69
N ALA A 145 11.43 -21.68 -7.99
CA ALA A 145 10.95 -22.49 -9.11
C ALA A 145 11.44 -21.95 -10.47
N ARG A 146 11.49 -20.63 -10.64
CA ARG A 146 12.01 -19.98 -11.87
C ARG A 146 13.55 -19.98 -11.95
N ASN A 147 14.23 -20.09 -10.82
CA ASN A 147 15.69 -20.08 -10.75
C ASN A 147 16.22 -21.23 -9.86
N PRO A 148 16.17 -22.49 -10.35
CA PRO A 148 16.58 -23.67 -9.58
C PRO A 148 18.07 -23.68 -9.20
N GLY A 149 18.90 -22.90 -9.92
CA GLY A 149 20.36 -22.83 -9.75
C GLY A 149 20.86 -21.54 -9.07
N GLY A 150 19.98 -20.71 -8.52
CA GLY A 150 20.38 -19.48 -7.81
C GLY A 150 21.38 -19.79 -6.69
N ARG A 151 22.47 -19.01 -6.61
CA ARG A 151 23.60 -19.23 -5.68
C ARG A 151 23.09 -19.66 -4.29
N ARG A 152 23.32 -20.93 -3.94
CA ARG A 152 23.40 -21.34 -2.54
C ARG A 152 24.65 -20.66 -2.00
N TYR A 153 24.50 -19.71 -1.09
CA TYR A 153 25.64 -19.28 -0.31
C TYR A 153 26.19 -20.51 0.42
N PRO A 154 27.47 -20.86 0.24
CA PRO A 154 28.07 -21.91 1.04
C PRO A 154 27.98 -21.49 2.51
N ALA A 155 27.76 -22.46 3.40
CA ALA A 155 27.80 -22.19 4.84
C ALA A 155 29.11 -21.46 5.17
N PRO A 156 29.10 -20.43 6.02
CA PRO A 156 30.32 -19.76 6.42
C PRO A 156 31.32 -20.80 6.94
N THR A 157 32.51 -20.85 6.34
CA THR A 157 33.57 -21.74 6.78
C THR A 157 33.91 -21.44 8.24
N PRO A 158 33.95 -22.43 9.14
CA PRO A 158 34.37 -22.23 10.52
C PRO A 158 35.74 -21.57 10.52
N VAL A 159 35.86 -20.45 11.22
CA VAL A 159 37.13 -19.75 11.38
C VAL A 159 37.96 -20.56 12.38
N SER A 160 38.98 -21.28 11.92
CA SER A 160 39.89 -21.97 12.84
C SER A 160 40.62 -20.94 13.71
N PRO A 161 40.68 -21.14 15.05
CA PRO A 161 41.42 -20.26 15.93
C PRO A 161 42.90 -20.25 15.53
N ARG A 162 43.49 -19.05 15.45
CA ARG A 162 44.93 -18.91 15.21
C ARG A 162 45.68 -19.47 16.42
N SER A 163 46.61 -20.39 16.16
CA SER A 163 47.56 -20.94 17.13
C SER A 163 48.57 -19.89 17.59
#